data_AF-A0A420YFC7-F1
#
_entry.id   AF-A0A420YFC7-F1
#
_cell.length_a   1.000
_cell.length_b   1.000
_cell.length_c   1.000
_cell.angle_alpha   90.00
_cell.angle_beta   90.00
_cell.angle_gamma   90.00
#
_symmetry.space_group_name_H-M   'P 1'
#
loop_
_entity.id
_entity.type
_entity.pdbx_description
1 polymer ?
#
loop_
_entity_poly.entity_id
_entity_poly.type
_entity_poly.pdbx_seq_one_letter_code
_entity_poly.pdbx_strand_id
1 'polypeptide(L)'
;MSLSSSTTTVVPSGRLPRRCFVTAGSVVSYRALLASVLRPEFLRALADLDFDTLEVQCGDDLTWFAEQVDKLDIEEKLDIKAIDWSPSLCDNMLECRGVSGVRAPGVVIAHAGAGTIMEAFRYQCPLIVVANPDLMNNHQQELADECAAKGYAVVGELGHLDKALHDSRSLISTLNLADLPPYEDPDLPLPETERKDILDRILLTCYYPDESFERFISDGATIRSTDAVKSVDRNDPSLAHPAQVPGIRG
;
A
#
# COMPACT_ATOMS: atom_id res chain seq x y z
N MET A 1 -2.44 -29.04 -17.25
CA MET A 1 -3.51 -29.75 -16.52
C MET A 1 -3.98 -28.80 -15.43
N SER A 2 -5.21 -28.35 -15.56
CA SER A 2 -5.89 -27.36 -14.72
C SER A 2 -6.31 -27.98 -13.39
N LEU A 3 -5.93 -27.37 -12.27
CA LEU A 3 -6.48 -27.66 -10.95
C LEU A 3 -6.98 -26.35 -10.34
N SER A 4 -8.21 -25.97 -10.68
CA SER A 4 -8.99 -25.00 -9.91
C SER A 4 -9.78 -25.78 -8.88
N SER A 5 -9.35 -25.75 -7.61
CA SER A 5 -10.20 -26.17 -6.49
C SER A 5 -10.61 -24.92 -5.74
N SER A 6 -11.78 -24.40 -6.09
CA SER A 6 -12.41 -23.28 -5.40
C SER A 6 -13.14 -23.81 -4.18
N THR A 7 -12.50 -23.78 -3.02
CA THR A 7 -13.17 -24.06 -1.74
C THR A 7 -13.92 -22.79 -1.33
N THR A 8 -15.24 -22.78 -1.49
CA THR A 8 -16.10 -21.71 -1.01
C THR A 8 -16.18 -21.78 0.52
N THR A 9 -15.48 -20.88 1.19
CA THR A 9 -15.54 -20.71 2.65
C THR A 9 -16.92 -20.17 3.02
N VAL A 10 -17.69 -20.98 3.75
CA VAL A 10 -19.03 -20.61 4.25
C VAL A 10 -18.83 -19.70 5.46
N VAL A 11 -19.04 -18.39 5.28
CA VAL A 11 -19.04 -17.40 6.37
C VAL A 11 -20.15 -17.75 7.37
N PRO A 12 -19.89 -17.81 8.69
CA PRO A 12 -20.93 -18.08 9.68
C PRO A 12 -22.03 -17.03 9.59
N SER A 13 -23.27 -17.49 9.46
CA SER A 13 -24.44 -16.66 9.19
C SER A 13 -24.62 -15.57 10.25
N GLY A 14 -24.26 -14.33 9.93
CA GLY A 14 -24.43 -13.15 10.77
C GLY A 14 -23.21 -12.20 10.85
N ARG A 15 -21.99 -12.68 10.54
CA ARG A 15 -20.77 -11.83 10.52
C ARG A 15 -20.50 -11.32 9.11
N LEU A 16 -20.19 -10.03 8.97
CA LEU A 16 -19.73 -9.47 7.70
C LEU A 16 -18.30 -9.97 7.41
N PRO A 17 -17.96 -10.26 6.15
CA PRO A 17 -16.60 -10.64 5.77
C PRO A 17 -15.62 -9.51 6.08
N ARG A 18 -14.41 -9.88 6.49
CA ARG A 18 -13.31 -9.01 6.90
C ARG A 18 -11.98 -9.63 6.47
N ARG A 19 -11.28 -8.94 5.57
CA ARG A 19 -10.02 -9.43 4.97
C ARG A 19 -8.81 -8.61 5.39
N CYS A 20 -7.69 -9.30 5.53
CA CYS A 20 -6.38 -8.69 5.61
C CYS A 20 -5.67 -8.94 4.28
N PHE A 21 -5.30 -7.89 3.57
CA PHE A 21 -4.53 -7.98 2.33
C PHE A 21 -3.12 -7.47 2.55
N VAL A 22 -2.11 -8.26 2.17
CA VAL A 22 -0.69 -7.95 2.34
C VAL A 22 -0.03 -7.82 0.98
N THR A 23 0.70 -6.73 0.75
CA THR A 23 1.43 -6.51 -0.50
C THR A 23 2.80 -5.88 -0.27
N ALA A 24 3.83 -6.47 -0.87
CA ALA A 24 5.19 -5.94 -0.91
C ALA A 24 5.44 -5.00 -2.12
N GLY A 25 4.40 -4.64 -2.88
CA GLY A 25 4.54 -3.88 -4.14
C GLY A 25 5.08 -4.72 -5.28
N SER A 26 5.33 -4.12 -6.45
CA SER A 26 5.63 -4.82 -7.71
C SER A 26 7.10 -5.09 -8.02
N VAL A 27 8.02 -4.49 -7.27
CA VAL A 27 9.42 -4.35 -7.72
C VAL A 27 10.41 -5.15 -6.88
N VAL A 28 10.09 -5.44 -5.61
CA VAL A 28 11.04 -6.04 -4.67
C VAL A 28 10.37 -7.10 -3.82
N SER A 29 10.98 -8.28 -3.76
CA SER A 29 10.66 -9.32 -2.79
C SER A 29 10.87 -8.82 -1.36
N TYR A 30 9.89 -9.03 -0.48
CA TYR A 30 10.00 -8.65 0.92
C TYR A 30 9.68 -9.82 1.86
N ARG A 31 10.51 -10.87 1.78
CA ARG A 31 10.35 -12.10 2.59
C ARG A 31 10.23 -11.85 4.09
N ALA A 32 10.87 -10.82 4.64
CA ALA A 32 10.76 -10.51 6.06
C ALA A 32 9.32 -10.12 6.47
N LEU A 33 8.63 -9.34 5.64
CA LEU A 33 7.21 -9.04 5.82
C LEU A 33 6.35 -10.31 5.69
N LEU A 34 6.60 -11.11 4.65
CA LEU A 34 5.88 -12.37 4.42
C LEU A 34 6.05 -13.35 5.59
N ALA A 35 7.26 -13.49 6.12
CA ALA A 35 7.52 -14.29 7.31
C ALA A 35 6.83 -13.71 8.55
N SER A 36 6.79 -12.38 8.68
CA SER A 36 6.16 -11.71 9.82
C SER A 36 4.65 -11.93 9.87
N VAL A 37 3.96 -12.00 8.73
CA VAL A 37 2.50 -12.25 8.68
C VAL A 37 2.12 -13.72 8.86
N LEU A 38 3.10 -14.63 8.86
CA LEU A 38 2.88 -16.05 9.17
C LEU A 38 3.20 -16.40 10.63
N ARG A 39 3.54 -15.39 11.44
CA ARG A 39 3.84 -15.61 12.86
C ARG A 39 2.58 -15.98 13.64
N PRO A 40 2.66 -16.92 14.60
CA PRO A 40 1.51 -17.32 15.41
C PRO A 40 0.83 -16.14 16.13
N GLU A 41 1.60 -15.16 16.61
CA GLU A 41 1.04 -13.99 17.29
C GLU A 41 0.14 -13.16 16.37
N PHE A 42 0.56 -12.98 15.11
CA PHE A 42 -0.20 -12.22 14.12
C PHE A 42 -1.45 -12.99 13.65
N LEU A 43 -1.33 -14.29 13.39
CA LEU A 43 -2.47 -15.12 12.97
C LEU A 43 -3.55 -15.20 14.06
N ARG A 44 -3.15 -15.30 15.34
CA ARG A 44 -4.07 -15.20 16.48
C ARG A 44 -4.74 -13.83 16.55
N ALA A 45 -3.97 -12.75 16.39
CA ALA A 45 -4.54 -11.41 16.40
C ALA A 45 -5.57 -11.20 15.28
N LEU A 46 -5.35 -11.76 14.09
CA LEU A 46 -6.35 -11.77 13.02
C LEU A 46 -7.63 -12.49 13.45
N ALA A 47 -7.51 -13.69 14.01
CA ALA A 47 -8.66 -14.47 14.49
C ALA A 47 -9.43 -13.74 15.59
N ASP A 48 -8.73 -13.18 16.59
CA ASP A 48 -9.30 -12.41 17.71
C ASP A 48 -10.01 -11.13 17.24
N LEU A 49 -9.59 -10.58 16.10
CA LEU A 49 -10.18 -9.40 15.48
C LEU A 49 -11.20 -9.73 14.39
N ASP A 50 -11.70 -10.97 14.37
CA ASP A 50 -12.75 -11.40 13.46
C ASP A 50 -12.37 -11.24 11.97
N PHE A 51 -11.11 -11.41 11.62
CA PHE A 51 -10.72 -11.62 10.22
C PHE A 51 -11.04 -13.06 9.80
N ASP A 52 -11.48 -13.23 8.56
CA ASP A 52 -11.75 -14.55 7.98
C ASP A 52 -10.74 -14.95 6.91
N THR A 53 -10.13 -13.97 6.25
CA THR A 53 -9.20 -14.21 5.15
C THR A 53 -7.94 -13.38 5.32
N LEU A 54 -6.78 -14.03 5.18
CA LEU A 54 -5.47 -13.41 4.97
C LEU A 54 -5.04 -13.66 3.52
N GLU A 55 -5.02 -12.62 2.71
CA GLU A 55 -4.57 -12.67 1.32
C GLU A 55 -3.19 -12.01 1.22
N VAL A 56 -2.21 -12.73 0.70
CA VAL A 56 -0.83 -12.25 0.62
C VAL A 56 -0.36 -12.29 -0.83
N GLN A 57 -0.04 -11.12 -1.37
CA GLN A 57 0.61 -11.01 -2.67
C GLN A 57 2.11 -11.27 -2.51
N CYS A 58 2.56 -12.40 -3.07
CA CYS A 58 3.92 -12.88 -2.88
C CYS A 58 4.81 -12.70 -4.12
N GLY A 59 4.22 -12.51 -5.31
CA GLY A 59 4.97 -12.41 -6.56
C GLY A 59 5.95 -13.58 -6.73
N ASP A 60 7.23 -13.28 -6.95
CA ASP A 60 8.29 -14.28 -7.11
C ASP A 60 8.47 -15.22 -5.89
N ASP A 61 8.00 -14.81 -4.71
CA ASP A 61 8.05 -15.61 -3.47
C ASP A 61 6.83 -16.52 -3.27
N LEU A 62 5.93 -16.62 -4.24
CA LEU A 62 4.69 -17.41 -4.14
C LEU A 62 4.95 -18.86 -3.69
N THR A 63 5.91 -19.53 -4.32
CA THR A 63 6.25 -20.92 -4.00
C THR A 63 6.77 -21.05 -2.58
N TRP A 64 7.70 -20.15 -2.20
CA TRP A 64 8.29 -20.14 -0.87
C TRP A 64 7.22 -19.90 0.21
N PHE A 65 6.29 -18.97 -0.03
CA PHE A 65 5.23 -18.64 0.91
C PHE A 65 4.24 -19.80 1.07
N ALA A 66 3.82 -20.43 -0.03
CA ALA A 66 2.95 -21.60 0.02
C ALA A 66 3.57 -22.74 0.84
N GLU A 67 4.86 -23.02 0.65
CA GLU A 67 5.58 -24.02 1.46
C GLU A 67 5.68 -23.65 2.94
N GLN A 68 5.67 -22.36 3.31
CA GLN A 68 5.61 -21.96 4.71
C GLN A 68 4.21 -22.17 5.27
N VAL A 69 3.17 -21.83 4.51
CA VAL A 69 1.77 -22.03 4.92
C VAL A 69 1.47 -23.51 5.16
N ASP A 70 1.96 -24.42 4.31
CA ASP A 70 1.78 -25.86 4.47
C ASP A 70 2.41 -26.43 5.76
N LYS A 71 3.38 -25.71 6.35
CA LYS A 71 4.03 -26.10 7.60
C LYS A 71 3.33 -25.54 8.84
N LEU A 72 2.37 -24.64 8.67
CA LEU A 72 1.63 -24.06 9.78
C LEU A 72 0.58 -25.05 10.27
N ASP A 73 0.56 -25.26 11.58
CA ASP A 73 -0.55 -25.91 12.27
C ASP A 73 -1.49 -24.80 12.76
N ILE A 74 -2.49 -24.48 11.95
CA ILE A 74 -3.44 -23.39 12.22
C ILE A 74 -4.69 -24.00 12.84
N GLU A 75 -4.92 -23.69 14.11
CA GLU A 75 -6.11 -24.14 14.84
C GLU A 75 -7.32 -23.24 14.55
N GLU A 76 -7.06 -22.00 14.13
CA GLU A 76 -8.04 -20.94 13.91
C GLU A 76 -8.75 -21.06 12.55
N LYS A 77 -10.00 -20.59 12.47
CA LYS A 77 -10.77 -20.54 11.22
C LYS A 77 -10.35 -19.35 10.35
N LEU A 78 -9.09 -19.33 9.92
CA LEU A 78 -8.51 -18.31 9.05
C LEU A 78 -8.13 -18.91 7.69
N ASP A 79 -8.66 -18.34 6.62
CA ASP A 79 -8.36 -18.74 5.24
C ASP A 79 -7.12 -17.97 4.73
N ILE A 80 -5.98 -18.65 4.60
CA ILE A 80 -4.73 -18.04 4.13
C ILE A 80 -4.55 -18.32 2.64
N LYS A 81 -4.42 -17.26 1.84
CA LYS A 81 -4.27 -17.34 0.38
C LYS A 81 -3.01 -16.63 -0.05
N ALA A 82 -2.25 -17.31 -0.91
CA ALA A 82 -1.12 -16.74 -1.61
C ALA A 82 -1.55 -16.34 -3.03
N ILE A 83 -1.26 -15.10 -3.42
CA ILE A 83 -1.63 -14.56 -4.73
C ILE A 83 -0.33 -14.18 -5.47
N ASP A 84 -0.29 -14.52 -6.76
CA ASP A 84 0.76 -14.05 -7.66
C ASP A 84 0.56 -12.56 -8.01
N TRP A 85 1.37 -12.03 -8.91
CA TRP A 85 1.18 -10.71 -9.50
C TRP A 85 -0.22 -10.57 -10.11
N SER A 86 -1.02 -9.66 -9.56
CA SER A 86 -2.24 -9.19 -10.21
C SER A 86 -1.95 -7.90 -10.97
N PRO A 87 -2.42 -7.75 -12.22
CA PRO A 87 -2.34 -6.47 -12.94
C PRO A 87 -3.20 -5.37 -12.30
N SER A 88 -4.07 -5.70 -11.35
CA SER A 88 -4.87 -4.74 -10.58
C SER A 88 -4.89 -5.13 -9.11
N LEU A 89 -4.26 -4.31 -8.27
CA LEU A 89 -4.36 -4.38 -6.80
C LEU A 89 -5.73 -3.92 -6.29
N CYS A 90 -6.49 -3.22 -7.15
CA CYS A 90 -7.76 -2.60 -6.82
C CYS A 90 -8.74 -3.58 -6.19
N ASP A 91 -8.97 -4.73 -6.83
CA ASP A 91 -9.98 -5.68 -6.37
C ASP A 91 -9.66 -6.22 -4.97
N ASN A 92 -8.40 -6.58 -4.71
CA ASN A 92 -7.97 -7.06 -3.39
C ASN A 92 -8.04 -5.96 -2.31
N MET A 93 -7.67 -4.73 -2.65
CA MET A 93 -7.78 -3.61 -1.72
C MET A 93 -9.23 -3.25 -1.43
N LEU A 94 -10.12 -3.23 -2.43
CA LEU A 94 -11.55 -2.95 -2.25
C LEU A 94 -12.25 -4.01 -1.39
N GLU A 95 -11.75 -5.24 -1.37
CA GLU A 95 -12.20 -6.28 -0.43
C GLU A 95 -11.77 -6.03 1.02
N CYS A 96 -10.85 -5.08 1.27
CA CYS A 96 -10.51 -4.59 2.61
C CYS A 96 -11.29 -3.32 3.01
N ARG A 97 -12.00 -2.70 2.07
CA ARG A 97 -12.81 -1.50 2.32
C ARG A 97 -14.09 -1.87 3.05
N GLY A 98 -14.40 -1.15 4.13
CA GLY A 98 -15.69 -1.30 4.81
C GLY A 98 -16.83 -0.83 3.92
N VAL A 99 -17.92 -1.61 3.85
CA VAL A 99 -19.12 -1.27 3.08
C VAL A 99 -20.34 -1.56 3.94
N SER A 100 -21.18 -0.55 4.13
CA SER A 100 -22.36 -0.61 4.99
C SER A 100 -23.21 -1.86 4.73
N GLY A 101 -23.37 -2.70 5.77
CA GLY A 101 -24.18 -3.92 5.71
C GLY A 101 -23.67 -5.04 4.78
N VAL A 102 -22.51 -4.85 4.12
CA VAL A 102 -21.95 -5.80 3.15
C VAL A 102 -20.61 -6.35 3.63
N ARG A 103 -19.74 -5.49 4.19
CA ARG A 103 -18.36 -5.86 4.51
C ARG A 103 -17.84 -5.05 5.70
N ALA A 104 -17.23 -5.73 6.65
CA ALA A 104 -16.54 -5.07 7.75
C ALA A 104 -15.20 -4.50 7.24
N PRO A 105 -14.73 -3.36 7.78
CA PRO A 105 -13.45 -2.79 7.38
C PRO A 105 -12.30 -3.75 7.72
N GLY A 106 -11.63 -4.21 6.68
CA GLY A 106 -10.44 -5.05 6.77
C GLY A 106 -9.19 -4.25 7.09
N VAL A 107 -8.05 -4.68 6.55
CA VAL A 107 -6.81 -3.90 6.58
C VAL A 107 -5.92 -4.26 5.39
N VAL A 108 -5.23 -3.26 4.84
CA VAL A 108 -4.15 -3.44 3.89
C VAL A 108 -2.83 -3.26 4.63
N ILE A 109 -1.94 -4.25 4.54
CA ILE A 109 -0.56 -4.16 5.03
C ILE A 109 0.34 -4.00 3.82
N ALA A 110 0.94 -2.83 3.70
CA ALA A 110 1.79 -2.49 2.56
C ALA A 110 3.22 -2.27 3.02
N HIS A 111 4.18 -2.70 2.21
CA HIS A 111 5.50 -2.07 2.24
C HIS A 111 5.35 -0.55 2.02
N ALA A 112 6.28 0.26 2.53
CA ALA A 112 6.27 1.73 2.41
C ALA A 112 6.52 2.26 0.97
N GLY A 113 5.91 1.64 -0.05
CA GLY A 113 5.89 2.13 -1.42
C GLY A 113 4.77 3.14 -1.63
N ALA A 114 5.12 4.32 -2.16
CA ALA A 114 4.17 5.42 -2.36
C ALA A 114 2.95 5.04 -3.22
N GLY A 115 3.12 4.20 -4.26
CA GLY A 115 2.01 3.78 -5.13
C GLY A 115 0.92 3.00 -4.40
N THR A 116 1.32 2.01 -3.60
CA THR A 116 0.38 1.19 -2.81
C THR A 116 -0.30 2.01 -1.71
N ILE A 117 0.44 2.93 -1.08
CA ILE A 117 -0.12 3.87 -0.11
C ILE A 117 -1.21 4.72 -0.78
N MET A 118 -0.92 5.33 -1.94
CA MET A 118 -1.88 6.13 -2.71
C MET A 118 -3.15 5.36 -3.07
N GLU A 119 -3.01 4.11 -3.50
CA GLU A 119 -4.15 3.26 -3.84
C GLU A 119 -5.02 2.97 -2.60
N ALA A 120 -4.42 2.60 -1.47
CA ALA A 120 -5.15 2.36 -0.22
C ALA A 120 -5.92 3.61 0.22
N PHE A 121 -5.34 4.80 0.08
CA PHE A 121 -6.04 6.07 0.33
C PHE A 121 -7.20 6.29 -0.64
N ARG A 122 -6.98 6.12 -1.95
CA ARG A 122 -8.01 6.28 -2.98
C ARG A 122 -9.21 5.37 -2.69
N TYR A 123 -8.95 4.15 -2.25
CA TYR A 123 -9.98 3.16 -1.94
C TYR A 123 -10.51 3.28 -0.51
N GLN A 124 -10.01 4.21 0.30
CA GLN A 124 -10.42 4.40 1.69
C GLN A 124 -10.25 3.11 2.52
N CYS A 125 -9.15 2.39 2.27
CA CYS A 125 -8.81 1.17 2.97
C CYS A 125 -7.98 1.51 4.22
N PRO A 126 -8.27 0.87 5.37
CA PRO A 126 -7.39 0.97 6.54
C PRO A 126 -6.00 0.46 6.19
N LEU A 127 -4.96 1.21 6.54
CA LEU A 127 -3.60 0.97 6.06
C LEU A 127 -2.61 0.79 7.22
N ILE A 128 -1.83 -0.28 7.16
CA ILE A 128 -0.62 -0.48 7.96
C ILE A 128 0.59 -0.39 7.02
N VAL A 129 1.50 0.53 7.30
CA VAL A 129 2.71 0.74 6.51
C VAL A 129 3.90 0.10 7.21
N VAL A 130 4.59 -0.79 6.51
CA VAL A 130 5.79 -1.48 7.02
C VAL A 130 6.98 -1.02 6.20
N ALA A 131 7.92 -0.30 6.83
CA ALA A 131 9.16 0.08 6.17
C ALA A 131 10.03 -1.16 5.91
N ASN A 132 10.77 -1.18 4.79
CA ASN A 132 11.78 -2.20 4.53
C ASN A 132 13.16 -1.66 4.93
N PRO A 133 13.77 -2.17 6.02
CA PRO A 133 15.07 -1.70 6.49
C PRO A 133 16.23 -2.09 5.54
N ASP A 134 16.03 -3.09 4.69
CA ASP A 134 17.07 -3.62 3.79
C ASP A 134 17.18 -2.82 2.48
N LEU A 135 16.19 -1.97 2.17
CA LEU A 135 16.21 -1.10 1.01
C LEU A 135 16.88 0.23 1.38
N MET A 136 17.97 0.58 0.68
CA MET A 136 18.78 1.76 0.95
C MET A 136 17.94 3.04 0.99
N ASN A 137 18.13 3.77 2.10
CA ASN A 137 17.56 5.06 2.52
C ASN A 137 16.33 4.93 3.43
N ASN A 138 16.47 5.43 4.67
CA ASN A 138 15.44 5.48 5.73
C ASN A 138 14.18 6.27 5.36
N HIS A 139 14.10 6.84 4.14
CA HIS A 139 12.92 7.55 3.62
C HIS A 139 11.63 6.72 3.69
N GLN A 140 11.73 5.39 3.66
CA GLN A 140 10.58 4.52 3.85
C GLN A 140 10.00 4.62 5.26
N GLN A 141 10.86 4.71 6.28
CA GLN A 141 10.43 4.90 7.66
C GLN A 141 9.86 6.30 7.85
N GLU A 142 10.52 7.32 7.30
CA GLU A 142 10.02 8.71 7.33
C GLU A 142 8.61 8.81 6.74
N LEU A 143 8.36 8.18 5.59
CA LEU A 143 7.04 8.14 4.96
C LEU A 143 6.00 7.42 5.84
N ALA A 144 6.36 6.29 6.45
CA ALA A 144 5.48 5.56 7.36
C ALA A 144 5.11 6.43 8.59
N ASP A 145 6.12 7.08 9.18
CA ASP A 145 5.98 7.93 10.36
C ASP A 145 5.12 9.16 10.05
N GLU A 146 5.31 9.81 8.91
CA GLU A 146 4.47 10.93 8.47
C GLU A 146 3.02 10.52 8.23
N CYS A 147 2.79 9.38 7.56
CA CYS A 147 1.43 8.86 7.35
C CYS A 147 0.73 8.58 8.68
N ALA A 148 1.45 8.03 9.65
CA ALA A 148 0.92 7.78 10.98
C ALA A 148 0.68 9.06 11.78
N ALA A 149 1.62 10.02 11.75
CA ALA A 149 1.49 11.30 12.42
C ALA A 149 0.27 12.11 11.93
N LYS A 150 -0.09 11.97 10.65
CA LYS A 150 -1.30 12.58 10.07
C LYS A 150 -2.58 11.77 10.31
N GLY A 151 -2.50 10.64 10.99
CA GLY A 151 -3.64 9.79 11.31
C GLY A 151 -4.20 9.02 10.12
N TYR A 152 -3.35 8.73 9.13
CA TYR A 152 -3.77 8.08 7.89
C TYR A 152 -3.40 6.60 7.80
N ALA A 153 -2.34 6.20 8.48
CA ALA A 153 -1.90 4.82 8.55
C ALA A 153 -1.44 4.49 9.97
N VAL A 154 -1.20 3.21 10.20
CA VAL A 154 -0.47 2.74 11.38
C VAL A 154 0.89 2.25 10.92
N VAL A 155 1.95 2.55 11.69
CA VAL A 155 3.28 1.99 11.41
C VAL A 155 3.30 0.54 11.90
N GLY A 156 3.64 -0.38 11.01
CA GLY A 156 3.85 -1.78 11.33
C GLY A 156 5.33 -2.09 11.57
N GLU A 157 5.62 -2.78 12.66
CA GLU A 157 6.95 -3.27 13.00
C GLU A 157 7.05 -4.78 12.69
N LEU A 158 8.12 -5.19 12.01
CA LEU A 158 8.37 -6.60 11.74
C LEU A 158 8.45 -7.39 13.05
N GLY A 159 7.75 -8.52 13.12
CA GLY A 159 7.66 -9.36 14.33
C GLY A 159 6.64 -8.88 15.37
N HIS A 160 6.07 -7.68 15.21
CA HIS A 160 5.07 -7.09 16.10
C HIS A 160 3.87 -6.50 15.35
N LEU A 161 3.54 -7.06 14.17
CA LEU A 161 2.42 -6.62 13.35
C LEU A 161 1.05 -6.82 14.03
N ASP A 162 0.96 -7.70 15.02
CA ASP A 162 -0.21 -7.89 15.87
C ASP A 162 -0.63 -6.59 16.57
N LYS A 163 0.34 -5.79 17.06
CA LYS A 163 0.08 -4.50 17.69
C LYS A 163 -0.50 -3.50 16.69
N ALA A 164 0.12 -3.40 15.51
CA ALA A 164 -0.36 -2.53 14.45
C ALA A 164 -1.78 -2.91 13.98
N LEU A 165 -2.09 -4.21 13.97
CA LEU A 165 -3.41 -4.71 13.67
C LEU A 165 -4.45 -4.27 14.73
N HIS A 166 -4.11 -4.29 16.01
CA HIS A 166 -4.96 -3.73 17.06
C HIS A 166 -5.15 -2.22 16.91
N ASP A 167 -4.07 -1.47 16.66
CA ASP A 167 -4.10 -0.02 16.48
C ASP A 167 -4.91 0.40 15.25
N SER A 168 -4.98 -0.45 14.22
CA SER A 168 -5.80 -0.21 13.03
C SER A 168 -7.30 0.00 13.35
N ARG A 169 -7.80 -0.51 14.49
CA ARG A 169 -9.18 -0.25 14.93
C ARG A 169 -9.42 1.23 15.24
N SER A 170 -8.44 1.87 15.89
CA SER A 170 -8.48 3.29 16.18
C SER A 170 -8.46 4.11 14.89
N LEU A 171 -7.65 3.68 13.92
CA LEU A 171 -7.61 4.28 12.58
C LEU A 171 -8.97 4.19 11.88
N ILE A 172 -9.56 2.99 11.82
CA ILE A 172 -10.88 2.73 11.22
C ILE A 172 -11.95 3.65 11.83
N SER A 173 -11.94 3.79 13.17
CA SER A 173 -12.89 4.65 13.88
C SER A 173 -12.65 6.13 13.58
N THR A 174 -11.39 6.56 13.54
CA THR A 174 -11.02 7.98 13.35
C THR A 174 -11.35 8.46 11.94
N LEU A 175 -11.14 7.60 10.94
CA LEU A 175 -11.41 7.89 9.54
C LEU A 175 -12.83 7.49 9.09
N ASN A 176 -13.66 6.98 10.01
CA ASN A 176 -15.03 6.54 9.76
C ASN A 176 -15.15 5.52 8.60
N LEU A 177 -14.26 4.53 8.55
CA LEU A 177 -14.13 3.58 7.43
C LEU A 177 -15.04 2.36 7.53
N ALA A 178 -15.85 2.25 8.60
CA ALA A 178 -16.68 1.08 8.84
C ALA A 178 -17.99 1.05 8.03
N ASP A 179 -18.51 2.22 7.66
CA ASP A 179 -19.87 2.38 7.13
C ASP A 179 -19.89 3.21 5.84
N LEU A 180 -19.03 2.87 4.88
CA LEU A 180 -18.94 3.59 3.62
C LEU A 180 -19.97 3.08 2.59
N PRO A 181 -20.44 3.93 1.66
CA PRO A 181 -21.25 3.49 0.52
C PRO A 181 -20.41 2.62 -0.44
N PRO A 182 -21.03 1.89 -1.40
CA PRO A 182 -20.29 1.20 -2.45
C PRO A 182 -19.24 2.10 -3.12
N TYR A 183 -18.09 1.53 -3.47
CA TYR A 183 -17.04 2.30 -4.14
C TYR A 183 -17.47 2.66 -5.56
N GLU A 184 -17.28 3.92 -5.92
CA GLU A 184 -17.43 4.44 -7.27
C GLU A 184 -16.14 5.14 -7.67
N ASP A 185 -15.63 4.84 -8.86
CA ASP A 185 -14.46 5.53 -9.39
C ASP A 185 -14.82 7.01 -9.59
N PRO A 186 -13.94 7.94 -9.19
CA PRO A 186 -14.21 9.35 -9.36
C PRO A 186 -14.20 9.74 -10.85
N ASP A 187 -15.11 10.64 -11.23
CA ASP A 187 -15.12 11.20 -12.58
C ASP A 187 -13.84 12.00 -12.83
N LEU A 188 -13.11 11.63 -13.90
CA LEU A 188 -11.89 12.31 -14.32
C LEU A 188 -12.19 13.31 -15.46
N PRO A 189 -11.55 14.50 -15.46
CA PRO A 189 -10.61 14.99 -14.46
C PRO A 189 -11.33 15.41 -13.18
N LEU A 190 -10.71 15.13 -12.03
CA LEU A 190 -11.23 15.58 -10.72
C LEU A 190 -11.56 17.08 -10.74
N PRO A 191 -12.55 17.55 -9.97
CA PRO A 191 -12.78 18.98 -9.77
C PRO A 191 -11.50 19.69 -9.29
N GLU A 192 -11.28 20.94 -9.68
CA GLU A 192 -10.07 21.71 -9.29
C GLU A 192 -9.89 21.82 -7.77
N THR A 193 -11.01 21.78 -7.02
CA THR A 193 -11.05 21.77 -5.56
C THR A 193 -10.49 20.49 -4.95
N GLU A 194 -10.58 19.36 -5.64
CA GLU A 194 -10.10 18.05 -5.17
C GLU A 194 -8.70 17.73 -5.69
N ARG A 195 -8.35 18.23 -6.89
CA ARG A 195 -7.02 18.04 -7.50
C ARG A 195 -5.88 18.51 -6.61
N LYS A 196 -6.05 19.66 -5.94
CA LYS A 196 -5.00 20.32 -5.14
C LYS A 196 -4.85 19.77 -3.73
N ASP A 197 -5.79 18.97 -3.25
CA ASP A 197 -5.79 18.55 -1.84
C ASP A 197 -5.20 17.14 -1.72
N ILE A 198 -5.70 16.15 -2.47
CA ILE A 198 -5.32 14.74 -2.23
C ILE A 198 -3.95 14.39 -2.81
N LEU A 199 -3.73 14.70 -4.09
CA LEU A 199 -2.49 14.32 -4.78
C LEU A 199 -1.32 15.20 -4.36
N ASP A 200 -1.52 16.51 -4.24
CA ASP A 200 -0.47 17.42 -3.79
C ASP A 200 -0.07 17.13 -2.34
N ARG A 201 -1.02 16.84 -1.42
CA ARG A 201 -0.65 16.53 -0.02
C ARG A 201 0.16 15.25 0.10
N ILE A 202 -0.16 14.21 -0.66
CA ILE A 202 0.57 12.94 -0.57
C ILE A 202 1.89 13.03 -1.36
N LEU A 203 1.92 13.67 -2.53
CA LEU A 203 3.19 13.91 -3.26
C LEU A 203 4.14 14.82 -2.48
N LEU A 204 3.64 15.87 -1.81
CA LEU A 204 4.47 16.77 -1.01
C LEU A 204 5.05 16.08 0.24
N THR A 205 4.28 15.23 0.93
CA THR A 205 4.83 14.42 2.05
C THR A 205 5.82 13.37 1.57
N CYS A 206 5.55 12.72 0.44
CA CYS A 206 6.41 11.63 -0.05
C CYS A 206 7.73 12.12 -0.64
N TYR A 207 7.85 13.39 -1.05
CA TYR A 207 9.02 13.89 -1.78
C TYR A 207 9.69 15.15 -1.20
N TYR A 208 9.03 15.91 -0.32
CA TYR A 208 9.57 17.15 0.25
C TYR A 208 9.20 17.35 1.74
N PRO A 209 9.83 16.60 2.66
CA PRO A 209 9.53 16.68 4.10
C PRO A 209 9.96 18.00 4.78
N ASP A 210 10.92 18.75 4.20
CA ASP A 210 11.58 19.89 4.86
C ASP A 210 11.21 21.30 4.35
N GLU A 211 10.29 21.46 3.39
CA GLU A 211 9.87 22.80 2.95
C GLU A 211 8.49 23.22 3.51
N SER A 212 8.57 24.17 4.45
CA SER A 212 7.50 24.90 5.12
C SER A 212 6.25 25.16 4.27
N PHE A 213 5.24 24.33 4.52
CA PHE A 213 3.84 24.40 4.10
C PHE A 213 3.22 25.82 4.14
N GLU A 214 3.69 26.71 5.02
CA GLU A 214 3.13 28.07 5.17
C GLU A 214 3.40 29.01 3.99
N ARG A 215 4.50 28.82 3.22
CA ARG A 215 4.84 29.73 2.11
C ARG A 215 4.02 29.50 0.84
N PHE A 216 3.53 28.28 0.63
CA PHE A 216 2.80 27.92 -0.59
C PHE A 216 1.31 28.27 -0.50
N ILE A 217 0.74 28.27 0.72
CA ILE A 217 -0.65 28.67 0.97
C ILE A 217 -0.78 30.19 1.15
N SER A 218 0.25 30.91 1.62
CA SER A 218 0.16 32.36 1.86
C SER A 218 -0.01 33.21 0.59
N ASP A 219 0.48 32.73 -0.56
CA ASP A 219 0.63 33.57 -1.75
C ASP A 219 -0.49 33.47 -2.78
N GLY A 220 -1.59 32.75 -2.49
CA GLY A 220 -2.80 32.78 -3.33
C GLY A 220 -2.55 32.56 -4.84
N ALA A 221 -1.47 31.84 -5.18
CA ALA A 221 -0.98 31.78 -6.54
C ALA A 221 -1.87 30.85 -7.37
N THR A 222 -2.70 31.47 -8.21
CA THR A 222 -3.40 30.78 -9.29
C THR A 222 -2.37 30.36 -10.33
N ILE A 223 -1.98 29.08 -10.34
CA ILE A 223 -1.21 28.52 -11.46
C ILE A 223 -2.15 28.46 -12.66
N ARG A 224 -2.04 29.43 -13.57
CA ARG A 224 -2.67 29.36 -14.88
C ARG A 224 -1.96 28.29 -15.70
N SER A 225 -2.72 27.29 -16.14
CA SER A 225 -2.29 26.25 -17.08
C SER A 225 -1.97 26.85 -18.46
N THR A 226 -0.84 27.54 -18.59
CA THR A 226 -0.15 27.84 -19.86
C THR A 226 1.18 28.51 -19.49
N ASP A 227 2.28 27.76 -19.42
CA ASP A 227 3.66 28.22 -19.72
C ASP A 227 4.76 27.19 -19.35
N ALA A 228 4.53 25.90 -19.66
CA ALA A 228 5.59 24.89 -19.59
C ALA A 228 5.71 24.13 -20.93
N VAL A 229 5.74 24.87 -22.04
CA VAL A 229 6.33 24.38 -23.30
C VAL A 229 7.07 25.55 -23.96
N LYS A 230 8.31 25.80 -23.55
CA LYS A 230 9.28 26.54 -24.39
C LYS A 230 10.66 25.89 -24.33
N SER A 231 10.96 25.24 -25.46
CA SER A 231 12.26 25.10 -26.12
C SER A 231 13.45 24.56 -25.31
N VAL A 232 13.71 23.26 -25.47
CA VAL A 232 15.09 22.74 -25.51
C VAL A 232 15.68 23.14 -26.87
N ASP A 233 16.63 24.06 -26.87
CA ASP A 233 17.40 24.43 -28.05
C ASP A 233 18.50 23.38 -28.29
N ARG A 234 18.49 22.73 -29.46
CA ARG A 234 19.38 21.60 -29.80
C ARG A 234 20.68 22.04 -30.49
N ASN A 235 21.11 23.29 -30.35
CA ASN A 235 22.23 23.84 -31.10
C ASN A 235 23.25 24.61 -30.24
N ASP A 236 23.56 24.15 -29.02
CA ASP A 236 24.68 24.67 -28.24
C ASP A 236 26.00 23.97 -28.63
N PRO A 237 26.97 24.66 -29.28
CA PRO A 237 28.25 24.07 -29.70
C PRO A 237 29.29 23.96 -28.56
N SER A 238 28.94 24.28 -27.30
CA SER A 238 29.89 24.31 -26.18
C SER A 238 30.12 22.96 -25.48
N LEU A 239 29.39 21.91 -25.84
CA LEU A 239 29.60 20.53 -25.35
C LEU A 239 30.44 19.70 -26.34
N ALA A 240 31.64 20.18 -26.67
CA ALA A 240 32.64 19.38 -27.38
C ALA A 240 33.47 18.55 -26.39
N HIS A 241 33.26 17.23 -26.40
CA HIS A 241 34.08 16.24 -25.70
C HIS A 241 35.57 16.36 -26.04
N PRO A 242 36.50 16.27 -25.06
CA PRO A 242 37.89 15.94 -25.36
C PRO A 242 38.14 14.42 -25.31
N ALA A 243 38.80 13.95 -26.38
CA ALA A 243 39.80 12.90 -26.46
C ALA A 243 39.46 11.42 -26.16
N GLN A 244 39.33 10.68 -27.26
CA GLN A 244 39.94 9.37 -27.57
C GLN A 244 40.79 8.67 -26.49
N VAL A 245 40.47 7.41 -26.23
CA VAL A 245 41.38 6.38 -25.69
C VAL A 245 41.62 5.33 -26.79
N PRO A 246 42.88 4.92 -27.09
CA PRO A 246 43.19 4.11 -28.27
C PRO A 246 42.88 2.63 -28.09
N GLY A 247 42.57 1.99 -29.22
CA GLY A 247 42.03 0.63 -29.30
C GLY A 247 43.00 -0.52 -28.97
N ILE A 248 42.40 -1.68 -28.74
CA ILE A 248 43.04 -2.99 -28.79
C ILE A 248 42.19 -3.90 -29.68
N ARG A 249 42.91 -4.63 -30.55
CA ARG A 249 42.50 -5.42 -31.70
C ARG A 249 41.54 -6.59 -31.39
N GLY A 250 40.75 -6.92 -32.42
CA GLY A 250 40.12 -8.21 -32.71
C GLY A 250 39.55 -8.15 -34.10
#